data_AF-A0AAN9AM99-F1
#
_entry.id   AF-A0AAN9AM99-F1
#
_cell.length_a   1.000
_cell.length_b   1.000
_cell.length_c   1.000
_cell.angle_alpha   90.00
_cell.angle_beta   90.00
_cell.angle_gamma   90.00
#
_symmetry.space_group_name_H-M   'P 1'
#
loop_
_entity.id
_entity.type
_entity.pdbx_description
1 polymer ?
#
loop_
_entity_poly.entity_id
_entity_poly.type
_entity_poly.pdbx_seq_one_letter_code
_entity_poly.pdbx_strand_id
1 'polypeptide(L)'
;MVTLGRPTFITGDSANCIHTFVGYIRSFGGYDETPWWQVDLGRVYPVHDITVWGRGGQTHRLYPFTITVDGQQCARAVSGGRQHSVTCATVINGRVVRLARDYRSDWDFSLNMCELEVWVCQSGYHRVSNRTCELCNTNCDRGCYRGNGRCDGCKPGYHGDQCDSQCSTIHYRCTQCTQDSTCTTCSSNFQAPACTGCKDGRWGAQCGTPCHGTCGQCTQDTGSCTACSGFFKLPECKECLEGYYKQSWSTSCTECTWQCLDNTVCSNTTGDCADCPPGKMGDRCQQGSCIIDI
;
A
#
# COMPACT_ATOMS: atom_id res chain seq x y z
N MET A 1 -27.73 -5.68 -2.78
CA MET A 1 -28.11 -5.21 -1.42
C MET A 1 -28.89 -6.29 -0.69
N VAL A 2 -28.80 -6.36 0.63
CA VAL A 2 -29.63 -7.27 1.46
C VAL A 2 -30.37 -6.44 2.51
N THR A 3 -31.67 -6.70 2.67
CA THR A 3 -32.46 -6.18 3.79
C THR A 3 -32.25 -7.08 5.00
N LEU A 4 -31.75 -6.52 6.10
CA LEU A 4 -31.36 -7.30 7.28
C LEU A 4 -32.48 -7.46 8.32
N GLY A 5 -33.67 -6.92 8.02
CA GLY A 5 -34.84 -7.09 8.83
C GLY A 5 -36.07 -6.71 8.01
N ARG A 6 -37.01 -7.65 7.90
CA ARG A 6 -38.42 -7.33 7.69
C ARG A 6 -39.12 -7.81 8.95
N PRO A 7 -39.58 -6.93 9.84
CA PRO A 7 -40.67 -7.33 10.70
C PRO A 7 -41.90 -7.43 9.80
N THR A 8 -42.11 -8.60 9.18
CA THR A 8 -43.42 -8.96 8.63
C THR A 8 -44.34 -9.13 9.82
N PHE A 9 -44.98 -8.05 10.24
CA PHE A 9 -46.15 -8.15 11.10
C PHE A 9 -47.20 -8.89 10.27
N ILE A 10 -47.59 -10.08 10.69
CA ILE A 10 -48.63 -10.86 10.01
C ILE A 10 -49.94 -10.51 10.70
N THR A 11 -50.63 -9.47 10.22
CA THR A 11 -52.11 -9.40 10.24
C THR A 11 -52.57 -8.50 9.09
N GLY A 12 -53.39 -9.05 8.20
CA GLY A 12 -53.82 -8.41 6.94
C GLY A 12 -54.57 -7.10 7.11
N ASP A 13 -54.64 -6.37 5.99
CA ASP A 13 -55.33 -5.09 5.72
C ASP A 13 -54.55 -3.81 5.98
N SER A 14 -53.56 -3.47 5.16
CA SER A 14 -52.86 -2.16 5.30
C SER A 14 -52.32 -1.90 6.74
N ALA A 15 -52.17 -2.98 7.53
CA ALA A 15 -52.33 -3.07 9.00
C ALA A 15 -51.07 -3.54 9.75
N ASN A 16 -49.88 -3.28 9.22
CA ASN A 16 -48.62 -3.77 9.80
C ASN A 16 -47.78 -2.65 10.42
N CYS A 17 -48.42 -1.61 10.95
CA CYS A 17 -47.72 -0.56 11.68
C CYS A 17 -47.75 -0.84 13.18
N ILE A 18 -46.59 -0.73 13.83
CA ILE A 18 -46.52 -0.70 15.28
C ILE A 18 -46.75 0.72 15.77
N HIS A 19 -47.44 0.83 16.89
CA HIS A 19 -47.46 2.06 17.66
C HIS A 19 -47.09 1.78 19.11
N THR A 20 -46.41 2.73 19.76
CA THR A 20 -46.27 2.67 21.22
C THR A 20 -47.62 2.88 21.90
N PHE A 21 -47.77 2.37 23.13
CA PHE A 21 -49.06 2.32 23.83
C PHE A 21 -49.68 3.71 24.02
N VAL A 22 -50.97 3.84 23.69
CA VAL A 22 -51.79 5.04 23.90
C VAL A 22 -52.87 4.66 24.90
N GLY A 23 -52.54 4.61 26.18
CA GLY A 23 -53.52 4.32 27.23
C GLY A 23 -53.89 5.55 28.01
N TYR A 24 -55.05 6.13 27.73
CA TYR A 24 -55.72 7.01 28.69
C TYR A 24 -56.38 6.16 29.78
N ILE A 25 -55.57 5.55 30.66
CA ILE A 25 -56.09 5.03 31.92
C ILE A 25 -56.10 6.21 32.88
N ARG A 26 -57.29 6.79 33.11
CA ARG A 26 -57.55 7.94 34.01
C ARG A 26 -56.98 7.78 35.42
N SER A 27 -56.52 6.57 35.79
CA SER A 27 -56.00 6.22 37.10
C SER A 27 -54.47 6.04 37.15
N PHE A 28 -53.73 6.07 36.03
CA PHE A 28 -52.26 5.88 36.02
C PHE A 28 -51.44 6.85 35.13
N GLY A 29 -52.07 7.73 34.35
CA GLY A 29 -51.45 8.99 33.88
C GLY A 29 -50.08 8.93 33.20
N GLY A 30 -49.75 7.90 32.42
CA GLY A 30 -48.45 7.79 31.75
C GLY A 30 -48.54 7.90 30.23
N TYR A 31 -48.02 9.00 29.66
CA TYR A 31 -47.70 9.09 28.23
C TYR A 31 -46.34 8.43 27.96
N ASP A 32 -46.14 7.83 26.78
CA ASP A 32 -44.80 7.42 26.35
C ASP A 32 -44.02 8.66 25.86
N GLU A 33 -43.45 9.39 26.80
CA GLU A 33 -42.77 10.68 26.53
C GLU A 33 -41.45 10.54 25.78
N THR A 34 -40.93 9.31 25.64
CA THR A 34 -39.67 9.02 24.97
C THR A 34 -39.82 7.75 24.12
N PRO A 35 -40.73 7.74 23.14
CA PRO A 35 -41.09 6.50 22.47
C PRO A 35 -39.94 6.09 21.54
N TRP A 36 -39.58 4.82 21.63
CA TRP A 36 -38.48 4.23 20.86
C TRP A 36 -38.82 2.83 20.40
N TRP A 37 -38.12 2.41 19.35
CA TRP A 37 -38.13 1.04 18.89
C TRP A 37 -36.73 0.67 18.42
N GLN A 38 -36.34 -0.59 18.57
CA GLN A 38 -35.06 -1.07 18.08
C GLN A 38 -35.15 -2.49 17.53
N VAL A 39 -34.24 -2.81 16.63
CA VAL A 39 -34.04 -4.15 16.09
C VAL A 39 -32.60 -4.58 16.29
N ASP A 40 -32.43 -5.83 16.70
CA ASP A 40 -31.16 -6.52 16.70
C ASP A 40 -31.00 -7.26 15.35
N LEU A 41 -29.97 -6.90 14.57
CA LEU A 41 -29.66 -7.49 13.27
C LEU A 41 -29.04 -8.90 13.37
N GLY A 42 -28.85 -9.42 14.59
CA GLY A 42 -28.27 -10.73 14.91
C GLY A 42 -26.74 -10.77 14.89
N ARG A 43 -26.10 -9.85 14.16
CA ARG A 43 -24.62 -9.66 14.13
C ARG A 43 -24.27 -8.23 13.74
N VAL A 44 -22.98 -7.91 13.82
CA VAL A 44 -22.46 -6.58 13.43
C VAL A 44 -22.45 -6.44 11.92
N TYR A 45 -22.96 -5.31 11.43
CA TYR A 45 -22.95 -4.93 10.02
C TYR A 45 -22.45 -3.48 9.85
N PRO A 46 -21.83 -3.14 8.70
CA PRO A 46 -21.46 -1.76 8.35
C PRO A 46 -22.72 -0.99 7.90
N VAL A 47 -23.53 -0.56 8.86
CA VAL A 47 -24.80 0.16 8.63
C VAL A 47 -24.51 1.55 8.10
N HIS A 48 -25.26 1.95 7.06
CA HIS A 48 -25.08 3.24 6.40
C HIS A 48 -26.38 3.83 5.89
N ASP A 49 -27.18 3.05 5.14
CA ASP A 49 -28.42 3.54 4.54
C ASP A 49 -29.60 2.84 5.21
N ILE A 50 -30.60 3.61 5.64
CA ILE A 50 -31.77 3.12 6.37
C ILE A 50 -33.03 3.75 5.77
N THR A 51 -34.06 2.93 5.50
CA THR A 51 -35.40 3.41 5.18
C THR A 51 -36.32 3.20 6.36
N VAL A 52 -37.08 4.22 6.74
CA VAL A 52 -38.20 4.09 7.68
C VAL A 52 -39.49 4.47 6.97
N TRP A 53 -40.53 3.67 7.15
CA TRP A 53 -41.87 3.95 6.67
C TRP A 53 -42.81 4.21 7.84
N GLY A 54 -43.53 5.33 7.77
CA GLY A 54 -44.58 5.71 8.71
C GLY A 54 -45.98 5.38 8.17
N ARG A 55 -46.97 5.52 9.06
CA ARG A 55 -48.37 5.26 8.73
C ARG A 55 -48.95 6.37 7.84
N GLY A 56 -49.61 5.98 6.75
CA GLY A 56 -50.34 6.91 5.89
C GLY A 56 -51.40 7.72 6.66
N GLY A 57 -51.48 9.03 6.41
CA GLY A 57 -52.39 9.94 7.13
C GLY A 57 -52.00 10.25 8.58
N GLN A 58 -50.97 9.61 9.13
CA GLN A 58 -50.51 9.77 10.52
C GLN A 58 -48.98 9.95 10.59
N THR A 59 -48.39 10.58 9.57
CA THR A 59 -46.93 10.72 9.42
C THR A 59 -46.30 11.59 10.51
N HIS A 60 -47.06 12.52 11.09
CA HIS A 60 -46.64 13.34 12.24
C HIS A 60 -46.25 12.52 13.48
N ARG A 61 -46.74 11.28 13.56
CA ARG A 61 -46.46 10.36 14.66
C ARG A 61 -45.15 9.57 14.49
N LEU A 62 -44.41 9.83 13.42
CA LEU A 62 -43.08 9.24 13.20
C LEU A 62 -41.97 10.28 13.45
N TYR A 63 -42.13 11.52 12.95
CA TYR A 63 -41.10 12.56 12.98
C TYR A 63 -41.35 13.60 14.10
N PRO A 64 -40.33 14.38 14.51
CA PRO A 64 -38.92 14.17 14.26
C PRO A 64 -38.38 12.96 15.03
N PHE A 65 -37.38 12.30 14.47
CA PHE A 65 -36.74 11.14 15.10
C PHE A 65 -35.23 11.10 14.84
N THR A 66 -34.52 10.44 15.75
CA THR A 66 -33.11 10.11 15.65
C THR A 66 -32.93 8.62 15.49
N ILE A 67 -32.05 8.22 14.57
CA ILE A 67 -31.57 6.85 14.43
C ILE A 67 -30.17 6.73 15.01
N THR A 68 -29.99 5.71 15.83
CA THR A 68 -28.69 5.31 16.37
C THR A 68 -28.39 3.86 15.98
N VAL A 69 -27.10 3.55 15.84
CA VAL A 69 -26.58 2.20 15.63
C VAL A 69 -25.62 1.92 16.77
N ASP A 70 -25.94 0.93 17.62
CA ASP A 70 -25.24 0.65 18.89
C ASP A 70 -25.00 1.92 19.75
N GLY A 71 -25.96 2.84 19.75
CA GLY A 71 -25.91 4.11 20.50
C GLY A 71 -25.19 5.26 19.78
N GLN A 72 -24.45 5.00 18.69
CA GLN A 72 -23.86 6.05 17.87
C GLN A 72 -24.91 6.66 16.94
N GLN A 73 -25.04 7.99 16.93
CA GLN A 73 -25.99 8.68 16.06
C GLN A 73 -25.65 8.47 14.58
N CYS A 74 -26.58 7.89 13.83
CA CYS A 74 -26.51 7.72 12.39
C CYS A 74 -27.07 8.96 11.67
N ALA A 75 -28.35 9.25 11.90
CA ALA A 75 -29.07 10.31 11.21
C ALA A 75 -30.24 10.83 12.05
N ARG A 76 -30.70 12.05 11.74
CA ARG A 76 -31.85 12.69 12.36
C ARG A 76 -32.79 13.20 11.28
N ALA A 77 -34.06 12.81 11.34
CA ALA A 77 -35.10 13.28 10.43
C ALA A 77 -35.93 14.37 11.13
N VAL A 78 -35.91 15.57 10.57
CA VAL A 78 -36.57 16.75 11.17
C VAL A 78 -37.82 17.20 10.42
N SER A 79 -38.01 16.76 9.18
CA SER A 79 -39.20 17.02 8.37
C SER A 79 -40.09 15.79 8.31
N GLY A 80 -41.38 16.02 8.05
CA GLY A 80 -42.36 14.95 7.93
C GLY A 80 -42.38 14.26 6.58
N GLY A 81 -42.85 13.02 6.56
CA GLY A 81 -42.98 12.21 5.36
C GLY A 81 -43.56 10.84 5.69
N ARG A 82 -44.07 10.16 4.66
CA ARG A 82 -44.47 8.75 4.81
C ARG A 82 -43.25 7.82 4.77
N GLN A 83 -42.22 8.21 4.03
CA GLN A 83 -40.99 7.44 3.86
C GLN A 83 -39.80 8.37 4.15
N HIS A 84 -38.88 7.90 4.99
CA HIS A 84 -37.65 8.57 5.31
C HIS A 84 -36.49 7.69 4.88
N SER A 85 -35.76 8.14 3.86
CA SER A 85 -34.52 7.51 3.43
C SER A 85 -33.38 8.32 4.02
N VAL A 86 -32.69 7.77 5.02
CA VAL A 86 -31.58 8.43 5.68
C VAL A 86 -30.27 7.72 5.39
N THR A 87 -29.21 8.52 5.37
CA THR A 87 -27.84 8.10 5.14
C THR A 87 -27.05 8.55 6.36
N CYS A 88 -26.37 7.62 7.04
CA CYS A 88 -25.52 7.95 8.18
C CYS A 88 -24.37 8.87 7.72
N ALA A 89 -23.93 9.79 8.57
CA ALA A 89 -22.79 10.67 8.25
C ALA A 89 -21.49 9.89 8.01
N THR A 90 -21.33 8.77 8.72
CA THR A 90 -20.24 7.80 8.57
C THR A 90 -20.81 6.39 8.56
N VAL A 91 -20.10 5.43 7.98
CA VAL A 91 -20.43 4.00 8.12
C VAL A 91 -20.29 3.61 9.60
N ILE A 92 -21.32 3.05 10.21
CA ILE A 92 -21.29 2.59 11.60
C ILE A 92 -21.33 1.06 11.62
N ASN A 93 -20.29 0.44 12.14
CA ASN A 93 -20.29 -1.00 12.39
C ASN A 93 -21.08 -1.27 13.66
N GLY A 94 -22.29 -1.81 13.51
CA GLY A 94 -23.08 -2.17 14.68
C GLY A 94 -24.17 -3.20 14.41
N ARG A 95 -24.80 -3.62 15.49
CA ARG A 95 -25.76 -4.73 15.53
C ARG A 95 -27.17 -4.27 15.85
N VAL A 96 -27.34 -3.28 16.72
CA VAL A 96 -28.65 -2.79 17.17
C VAL A 96 -28.95 -1.45 16.51
N VAL A 97 -30.03 -1.39 15.73
CA VAL A 97 -30.53 -0.13 15.15
C VAL A 97 -31.71 0.33 15.97
N ARG A 98 -31.62 1.54 16.53
CA ARG A 98 -32.65 2.13 17.38
C ARG A 98 -33.16 3.43 16.76
N LEU A 99 -34.48 3.53 16.63
CA LEU A 99 -35.20 4.75 16.28
C LEU A 99 -35.88 5.30 17.54
N ALA A 100 -35.62 6.56 17.87
CA ALA A 100 -36.25 7.25 18.98
C ALA A 100 -36.82 8.59 18.51
N ARG A 101 -38.02 8.98 18.95
CA ARG A 101 -38.53 10.32 18.66
C ARG A 101 -37.77 11.38 19.45
N ASP A 102 -37.56 12.52 18.82
CA ASP A 102 -36.85 13.66 19.44
C ASP A 102 -37.79 14.58 20.22
N TYR A 103 -39.03 14.71 19.75
CA TYR A 103 -39.97 15.76 20.19
C TYR A 103 -41.12 15.21 21.01
N ARG A 104 -41.41 15.93 22.10
CA ARG A 104 -42.60 15.81 22.94
C ARG A 104 -43.68 16.73 22.39
N SER A 105 -44.66 16.16 21.68
CA SER A 105 -45.93 16.86 21.42
C SER A 105 -46.92 16.46 22.50
N ASP A 106 -47.50 17.44 23.19
CA ASP A 106 -48.51 17.21 24.26
C ASP A 106 -49.74 16.41 23.78
N TRP A 107 -49.94 16.32 22.45
CA TRP A 107 -51.08 15.64 21.83
C TRP A 107 -50.70 14.46 20.93
N ASP A 108 -49.40 14.19 20.75
CA ASP A 108 -48.91 13.15 19.85
C ASP A 108 -47.67 12.44 20.39
N PHE A 109 -47.91 11.60 21.39
CA PHE A 109 -46.94 10.86 22.21
C PHE A 109 -46.72 9.42 21.74
N SER A 110 -47.19 9.05 20.55
CA SER A 110 -46.99 7.70 20.01
C SER A 110 -45.94 7.71 18.92
N LEU A 111 -45.08 6.69 18.88
CA LEU A 111 -44.24 6.38 17.73
C LEU A 111 -45.04 5.47 16.81
N ASN A 112 -45.31 5.87 15.56
CA ASN A 112 -45.97 5.02 14.56
C ASN A 112 -45.01 4.71 13.42
N MET A 113 -44.59 3.46 13.29
CA MET A 113 -43.77 3.00 12.18
C MET A 113 -44.34 1.72 11.58
N CYS A 114 -44.10 1.50 10.30
CA CYS A 114 -44.64 0.38 9.55
C CYS A 114 -43.55 -0.54 9.01
N GLU A 115 -42.43 0.02 8.59
CA GLU A 115 -41.32 -0.76 8.04
C GLU A 115 -39.99 -0.08 8.34
N LEU A 116 -38.98 -0.88 8.67
CA LEU A 116 -37.58 -0.46 8.73
C LEU A 116 -36.79 -1.35 7.77
N GLU A 117 -36.08 -0.75 6.83
CA GLU A 117 -35.12 -1.43 5.98
C GLU A 117 -33.72 -0.94 6.33
N VAL A 118 -32.85 -1.86 6.73
CA VAL A 118 -31.42 -1.58 6.91
C VAL A 118 -30.67 -2.12 5.71
N TRP A 119 -29.96 -1.25 4.99
CA TRP A 119 -29.29 -1.57 3.74
C TRP A 119 -27.78 -1.73 3.93
N VAL A 120 -27.27 -2.86 3.45
CA VAL A 120 -25.84 -3.13 3.35
C VAL A 120 -25.48 -3.77 2.01
N CYS A 121 -24.23 -3.56 1.59
CA CYS A 121 -23.69 -4.32 0.47
C CYS A 121 -23.41 -5.78 0.86
N GLN A 122 -23.60 -6.67 -0.11
CA GLN A 122 -23.24 -8.08 0.04
C GLN A 122 -21.73 -8.24 0.14
N SER A 123 -21.27 -9.40 0.60
CA SER A 123 -19.84 -9.72 0.55
C SER A 123 -19.33 -9.64 -0.89
N GLY A 124 -18.15 -9.08 -1.09
CA GLY A 124 -17.60 -8.84 -2.44
C GLY A 124 -18.12 -7.58 -3.12
N TYR A 125 -18.99 -6.80 -2.47
CA TYR A 125 -19.46 -5.51 -2.98
C TYR A 125 -19.19 -4.42 -1.95
N HIS A 126 -18.96 -3.20 -2.44
CA HIS A 126 -18.88 -2.00 -1.61
C HIS A 126 -19.80 -0.90 -2.10
N ARG A 127 -20.08 0.03 -1.19
CA ARG A 127 -20.87 1.21 -1.49
C ARG A 127 -20.08 2.19 -2.35
N VAL A 128 -20.79 2.85 -3.27
CA VAL A 128 -20.29 4.01 -4.03
C VAL A 128 -21.16 5.24 -3.79
N SER A 129 -22.48 5.07 -3.84
CA SER A 129 -23.46 6.14 -3.60
C SER A 129 -24.67 5.62 -2.83
N ASN A 130 -25.67 6.49 -2.61
CA ASN A 130 -26.89 6.14 -1.88
C ASN A 130 -27.53 4.87 -2.45
N ARG A 131 -27.52 3.78 -1.66
CA ARG A 131 -28.04 2.46 -2.04
C ARG A 131 -27.43 1.83 -3.30
N THR A 132 -26.25 2.26 -3.73
CA THR A 132 -25.55 1.64 -4.87
C THR A 132 -24.35 0.86 -4.36
N CYS A 133 -24.29 -0.41 -4.75
CA CYS A 133 -23.16 -1.30 -4.45
C CYS A 133 -22.47 -1.69 -5.76
N GLU A 134 -21.15 -1.55 -5.80
CA GLU A 134 -20.29 -2.00 -6.90
C GLU A 134 -19.43 -3.17 -6.43
N LEU A 135 -18.96 -3.98 -7.38
CA LEU A 135 -18.10 -5.12 -7.08
C LEU A 135 -16.75 -4.59 -6.54
N CYS A 136 -16.22 -5.24 -5.50
CA CYS A 136 -14.85 -4.99 -5.08
C CYS A 136 -13.90 -5.14 -6.28
N ASN A 137 -12.88 -4.28 -6.35
CA ASN A 137 -11.84 -4.43 -7.35
C ASN A 137 -11.26 -5.84 -7.29
N THR A 138 -11.13 -6.49 -8.46
CA THR A 138 -10.60 -7.86 -8.56
C THR A 138 -9.14 -7.94 -8.15
N ASN A 139 -8.44 -6.81 -8.03
CA ASN A 139 -7.07 -6.69 -7.54
C ASN A 139 -6.96 -6.59 -6.01
N CYS A 140 -8.07 -6.53 -5.26
CA CYS A 140 -8.01 -6.72 -3.82
C CYS A 140 -7.53 -8.16 -3.52
N ASP A 141 -6.61 -8.33 -2.56
CA ASP A 141 -6.12 -9.66 -2.15
C ASP A 141 -7.15 -10.37 -1.26
N ARG A 142 -7.57 -9.72 -0.17
CA ARG A 142 -8.53 -10.27 0.81
C ARG A 142 -9.91 -9.63 0.74
N GLY A 143 -10.30 -9.18 -0.45
CA GLY A 143 -11.56 -8.46 -0.68
C GLY A 143 -11.51 -7.01 -0.21
N CYS A 144 -12.69 -6.36 -0.15
CA CYS A 144 -12.80 -4.94 0.18
C CYS A 144 -13.79 -4.65 1.31
N TYR A 145 -13.56 -3.54 2.00
CA TYR A 145 -14.45 -3.01 3.02
C TYR A 145 -15.74 -2.52 2.38
N ARG A 146 -16.87 -3.08 2.81
CA ARG A 146 -18.18 -2.85 2.17
C ARG A 146 -18.66 -1.41 2.25
N GLY A 147 -18.16 -0.63 3.19
CA GLY A 147 -18.58 0.75 3.40
C GLY A 147 -17.96 1.76 2.43
N ASN A 148 -16.77 1.50 1.90
CA ASN A 148 -16.02 2.47 1.09
C ASN A 148 -15.16 1.85 -0.05
N GLY A 149 -15.12 0.53 -0.17
CA GLY A 149 -14.37 -0.16 -1.21
C GLY A 149 -12.88 -0.32 -0.95
N ARG A 150 -12.37 0.12 0.20
CA ARG A 150 -10.95 -0.04 0.54
C ARG A 150 -10.59 -1.52 0.63
N CYS A 151 -9.64 -1.97 -0.17
CA CYS A 151 -9.14 -3.34 -0.16
C CYS A 151 -8.34 -3.63 1.12
N ASP A 152 -8.49 -4.86 1.64
CA ASP A 152 -7.56 -5.43 2.63
C ASP A 152 -6.35 -6.02 1.90
N GLY A 153 -5.40 -5.13 1.56
CA GLY A 153 -4.24 -5.47 0.76
C GLY A 153 -4.54 -5.59 -0.73
N CYS A 154 -3.50 -5.35 -1.52
CA CYS A 154 -3.53 -5.49 -2.97
C CYS A 154 -2.79 -6.74 -3.43
N LYS A 155 -3.28 -7.31 -4.53
CA LYS A 155 -2.54 -8.34 -5.25
C LYS A 155 -1.18 -7.79 -5.74
N PRO A 156 -0.17 -8.66 -5.90
CA PRO A 156 1.14 -8.29 -6.42
C PRO A 156 1.04 -7.41 -7.68
N GLY A 157 1.76 -6.28 -7.69
CA GLY A 157 1.77 -5.34 -8.81
C GLY A 157 0.71 -4.23 -8.78
N TYR A 158 -0.13 -4.16 -7.74
CA TYR A 158 -1.15 -3.12 -7.58
C TYR A 158 -1.05 -2.39 -6.23
N HIS A 159 -1.54 -1.15 -6.18
CA HIS A 159 -1.61 -0.29 -4.99
C HIS A 159 -2.80 0.66 -5.03
N GLY A 160 -2.93 1.48 -3.97
CA GLY A 160 -4.06 2.37 -3.74
C GLY A 160 -5.11 1.73 -2.86
N ASP A 161 -5.98 2.56 -2.28
CA ASP A 161 -7.04 2.08 -1.38
C ASP A 161 -7.94 1.04 -2.05
N GLN A 162 -8.18 1.16 -3.35
CA GLN A 162 -9.02 0.21 -4.12
C GLN A 162 -8.21 -0.69 -5.07
N CYS A 163 -6.88 -0.72 -4.96
CA CYS A 163 -6.00 -1.55 -5.82
C CYS A 163 -6.22 -1.35 -7.34
N ASP A 164 -6.59 -0.15 -7.74
CA ASP A 164 -6.88 0.25 -9.12
C ASP A 164 -5.63 0.69 -9.89
N SER A 165 -4.56 0.98 -9.17
CA SER A 165 -3.33 1.54 -9.71
C SER A 165 -2.24 0.47 -9.78
N GLN A 166 -1.55 0.36 -10.91
CA GLN A 166 -0.40 -0.54 -11.05
C GLN A 166 0.84 0.06 -10.37
N CYS A 167 1.72 -0.76 -9.82
CA CYS A 167 2.99 -0.28 -9.22
C CYS A 167 3.84 0.52 -10.22
N SER A 168 3.73 0.21 -11.52
CA SER A 168 4.40 0.93 -12.60
C SER A 168 4.00 2.40 -12.70
N THR A 169 2.86 2.81 -12.12
CA THR A 169 2.45 4.22 -12.08
C THR A 169 3.20 5.03 -11.02
N ILE A 170 3.76 4.38 -10.00
CA ILE A 170 4.67 5.02 -9.02
C ILE A 170 6.00 5.31 -9.71
N HIS A 171 6.56 4.28 -10.34
CA HIS A 171 7.74 4.36 -11.19
C HIS A 171 7.65 3.24 -12.22
N TYR A 172 7.92 3.50 -13.50
CA TYR A 172 7.70 2.52 -14.58
C TYR A 172 8.49 1.21 -14.42
N ARG A 173 9.58 1.23 -13.65
CA ARG A 173 10.40 0.05 -13.30
C ARG A 173 9.98 -0.61 -11.98
N CYS A 174 8.92 -0.17 -11.32
CA CYS A 174 8.45 -0.77 -10.09
C CYS A 174 7.56 -1.97 -10.40
N THR A 175 7.93 -3.15 -9.90
CA THR A 175 7.20 -4.41 -10.13
C THR A 175 6.37 -4.84 -8.93
N GLN A 176 6.75 -4.44 -7.71
CA GLN A 176 6.00 -4.67 -6.48
C GLN A 176 6.02 -3.42 -5.62
N CYS A 177 4.91 -3.16 -4.93
CA CYS A 177 4.73 -1.97 -4.12
C CYS A 177 3.77 -2.23 -2.97
N THR A 178 3.84 -1.37 -1.95
CA THR A 178 2.85 -1.33 -0.86
C THR A 178 1.56 -0.67 -1.32
N GLN A 179 0.48 -0.89 -0.57
CA GLN A 179 -0.81 -0.24 -0.82
C GLN A 179 -0.69 1.30 -0.74
N ASP A 180 0.19 1.82 0.11
CA ASP A 180 0.50 3.25 0.28
C ASP A 180 1.50 3.79 -0.77
N SER A 181 1.52 3.19 -1.96
CA SER A 181 2.29 3.65 -3.11
C SER A 181 3.82 3.69 -2.91
N THR A 182 4.37 2.82 -2.07
CA THR A 182 5.84 2.70 -1.90
C THR A 182 6.37 1.51 -2.70
N CYS A 183 7.32 1.75 -3.60
CA CYS A 183 7.93 0.66 -4.36
C CYS A 183 8.84 -0.22 -3.48
N THR A 184 8.63 -1.53 -3.52
CA THR A 184 9.41 -2.51 -2.74
C THR A 184 10.34 -3.33 -3.63
N THR A 185 9.97 -3.52 -4.90
CA THR A 185 10.75 -4.31 -5.86
C THR A 185 10.78 -3.61 -7.20
N CYS A 186 11.98 -3.46 -7.75
CA CYS A 186 12.19 -2.93 -9.09
C CYS A 186 12.36 -4.05 -10.12
N SER A 187 12.29 -3.70 -11.40
CA SER A 187 12.77 -4.52 -12.52
C SER A 187 14.21 -4.95 -12.28
N SER A 188 14.62 -6.03 -12.94
CA SER A 188 15.94 -6.64 -12.76
C SER A 188 17.07 -5.59 -12.80
N ASN A 189 18.03 -5.77 -11.90
CA ASN A 189 19.22 -4.92 -11.74
C ASN A 189 19.02 -3.48 -11.24
N PHE A 190 17.79 -3.03 -11.01
CA PHE A 190 17.52 -1.75 -10.35
C PHE A 190 17.39 -1.91 -8.84
N GLN A 191 17.76 -0.85 -8.11
CA GLN A 191 17.72 -0.81 -6.66
C GLN A 191 16.46 -0.09 -6.16
N ALA A 192 15.73 -0.76 -5.26
CA ALA A 192 14.61 -0.19 -4.54
C ALA A 192 15.11 0.80 -3.46
N PRO A 193 14.30 1.78 -3.04
CA PRO A 193 12.90 2.02 -3.41
C PRO A 193 12.70 2.93 -4.62
N ALA A 194 13.73 3.65 -5.08
CA ALA A 194 13.58 4.64 -6.15
C ALA A 194 13.53 4.03 -7.56
N CYS A 195 14.09 2.83 -7.76
CA CYS A 195 14.21 2.18 -9.08
C CYS A 195 14.91 3.02 -10.16
N THR A 196 15.72 3.98 -9.74
CA THR A 196 16.52 4.86 -10.60
C THR A 196 17.95 4.35 -10.71
N GLY A 197 18.53 3.93 -9.58
CA GLY A 197 19.91 3.45 -9.50
C GLY A 197 20.05 1.96 -9.80
N CYS A 198 21.25 1.59 -10.24
CA CYS A 198 21.64 0.19 -10.40
C CYS A 198 21.93 -0.46 -9.06
N LYS A 199 21.67 -1.77 -8.97
CA LYS A 199 22.23 -2.60 -7.89
C LYS A 199 23.75 -2.55 -7.94
N ASP A 200 24.37 -2.68 -6.78
CA ASP A 200 25.83 -2.70 -6.61
C ASP A 200 26.54 -3.59 -7.64
N GLY A 201 27.65 -3.10 -8.17
CA GLY A 201 28.44 -3.82 -9.18
C GLY A 201 27.84 -3.79 -10.59
N ARG A 202 26.87 -2.92 -10.88
CA ARG A 202 26.26 -2.77 -12.22
C ARG A 202 26.11 -1.31 -12.62
N TRP A 203 26.09 -1.09 -13.94
CA TRP A 203 26.00 0.23 -14.54
C TRP A 203 25.27 0.22 -15.89
N GLY A 204 25.06 1.42 -16.44
CA GLY A 204 24.41 1.69 -17.71
C GLY A 204 22.91 1.96 -17.57
N ALA A 205 22.30 2.49 -18.63
CA ALA A 205 20.90 2.96 -18.60
C ALA A 205 19.85 1.91 -18.20
N GLN A 206 20.16 0.62 -18.37
CA GLN A 206 19.32 -0.51 -17.98
C GLN A 206 19.93 -1.37 -16.87
N CYS A 207 21.04 -0.93 -16.27
CA CYS A 207 21.79 -1.65 -15.24
C CYS A 207 22.19 -3.09 -15.66
N GLY A 208 22.29 -3.33 -16.97
CA GLY A 208 22.60 -4.65 -17.52
C GLY A 208 24.08 -5.00 -17.45
N THR A 209 24.95 -3.98 -17.43
CA THR A 209 26.39 -4.16 -17.56
C THR A 209 27.02 -4.34 -16.19
N PRO A 210 27.75 -5.44 -15.93
CA PRO A 210 28.51 -5.59 -14.68
C PRO A 210 29.71 -4.63 -14.68
N CYS A 211 30.13 -4.21 -13.50
CA CYS A 211 31.43 -3.55 -13.32
C CYS A 211 32.57 -4.49 -13.74
N HIS A 212 33.71 -3.92 -14.11
CA HIS A 212 34.88 -4.69 -14.51
C HIS A 212 35.40 -5.52 -13.32
N GLY A 213 35.85 -6.76 -13.55
CA GLY A 213 36.18 -7.70 -12.46
C GLY A 213 37.30 -7.25 -11.50
N THR A 214 38.17 -6.32 -11.93
CA THR A 214 39.20 -5.73 -11.06
C THR A 214 38.69 -4.58 -10.17
N CYS A 215 37.41 -4.21 -10.26
CA CYS A 215 36.74 -3.30 -9.34
C CYS A 215 35.31 -3.77 -9.02
N GLY A 216 35.05 -4.10 -7.76
CA GLY A 216 33.70 -4.53 -7.33
C GLY A 216 32.63 -3.43 -7.40
N GLN A 217 33.05 -2.16 -7.49
CA GLN A 217 32.17 -0.99 -7.52
C GLN A 217 32.57 -0.04 -8.64
N CYS A 218 31.58 0.48 -9.35
CA CYS A 218 31.76 1.43 -10.44
C CYS A 218 30.62 2.45 -10.48
N THR A 219 30.86 3.59 -11.13
CA THR A 219 29.88 4.64 -11.36
C THR A 219 28.72 4.10 -12.20
N GLN A 220 27.49 4.47 -11.83
CA GLN A 220 26.30 3.90 -12.47
C GLN A 220 26.10 4.37 -13.92
N ASP A 221 26.61 5.56 -14.28
CA ASP A 221 26.43 6.14 -15.62
C ASP A 221 27.51 5.69 -16.62
N THR A 222 28.77 5.60 -16.17
CA THR A 222 29.92 5.36 -17.06
C THR A 222 30.60 4.02 -16.84
N GLY A 223 30.30 3.30 -15.75
CA GLY A 223 30.97 2.04 -15.41
C GLY A 223 32.42 2.22 -14.97
N SER A 224 32.83 3.45 -14.68
CA SER A 224 34.17 3.80 -14.21
C SER A 224 34.33 3.33 -12.77
N CYS A 225 35.40 2.58 -12.49
CA CYS A 225 35.71 2.11 -11.15
C CYS A 225 35.90 3.30 -10.20
N THR A 226 35.34 3.20 -8.99
CA THR A 226 35.60 4.17 -7.93
C THR A 226 36.86 3.83 -7.12
N ALA A 227 37.24 2.55 -7.13
CA ALA A 227 38.48 2.02 -6.58
C ALA A 227 38.87 0.75 -7.33
N CYS A 228 40.18 0.48 -7.44
CA CYS A 228 40.69 -0.76 -7.99
C CYS A 228 41.05 -1.76 -6.89
N SER A 229 40.86 -3.04 -7.15
CA SER A 229 41.35 -4.12 -6.29
C SER A 229 42.81 -4.39 -6.65
N GLY A 230 43.73 -4.06 -5.74
CA GLY A 230 45.17 -4.13 -5.97
C GLY A 230 45.74 -2.89 -6.67
N PHE A 231 46.90 -3.05 -7.29
CA PHE A 231 47.70 -1.93 -7.80
C PHE A 231 47.39 -1.57 -9.25
N PHE A 232 46.11 -1.34 -9.56
CA PHE A 232 45.68 -0.87 -10.88
C PHE A 232 45.36 0.63 -10.88
N LYS A 233 45.50 1.25 -12.05
CA LYS A 233 45.16 2.65 -12.32
C LYS A 233 43.65 2.83 -12.48
N LEU A 234 43.12 3.85 -11.81
CA LEU A 234 41.79 4.39 -12.09
C LEU A 234 41.76 5.06 -13.48
N PRO A 235 40.59 5.17 -14.13
CA PRO A 235 39.27 4.74 -13.67
C PRO A 235 38.85 3.36 -14.17
N GLU A 236 39.68 2.66 -14.95
CA GLU A 236 39.27 1.43 -15.65
C GLU A 236 39.84 0.16 -15.04
N CYS A 237 40.84 0.30 -14.16
CA CYS A 237 41.52 -0.81 -13.51
C CYS A 237 42.06 -1.87 -14.48
N LYS A 238 42.50 -1.42 -15.67
CA LYS A 238 43.08 -2.27 -16.72
C LYS A 238 44.61 -2.30 -16.66
N GLU A 239 45.22 -1.17 -16.33
CA GLU A 239 46.67 -1.00 -16.29
C GLU A 239 47.19 -0.96 -14.86
N CYS A 240 48.42 -1.43 -14.64
CA CYS A 240 49.07 -1.36 -13.33
C CYS A 240 49.55 0.06 -13.00
N LEU A 241 49.61 0.36 -11.71
CA LEU A 241 50.29 1.53 -11.16
C LEU A 241 51.77 1.50 -11.55
N GLU A 242 52.40 2.67 -11.53
CA GLU A 242 53.84 2.78 -11.76
C GLU A 242 54.61 1.96 -10.71
N GLY A 243 55.65 1.24 -11.15
CA GLY A 243 56.37 0.28 -10.31
C GLY A 243 55.72 -1.10 -10.23
N TYR A 244 54.62 -1.35 -10.96
CA TYR A 244 53.96 -2.65 -11.02
C TYR A 244 53.77 -3.11 -12.47
N TYR A 245 53.77 -4.42 -12.68
CA TYR A 245 53.58 -5.04 -13.98
C TYR A 245 52.55 -6.17 -13.93
N LYS A 246 51.95 -6.51 -15.07
CA LYS A 246 51.02 -7.64 -15.17
C LYS A 246 51.32 -8.49 -16.39
N GLN A 247 51.69 -9.74 -16.14
CA GLN A 247 51.86 -10.77 -17.16
C GLN A 247 50.51 -11.19 -17.76
N SER A 248 50.51 -11.66 -19.01
CA SER A 248 49.29 -12.01 -19.75
C SER A 248 48.42 -13.08 -19.06
N TRP A 249 49.02 -13.97 -18.26
CA TRP A 249 48.33 -15.02 -17.50
C TRP A 249 47.97 -14.61 -16.07
N SER A 250 48.44 -13.46 -15.58
CA SER A 250 48.15 -12.97 -14.23
C SER A 250 46.84 -12.18 -14.20
N THR A 251 46.07 -12.32 -13.12
CA THR A 251 44.88 -11.48 -12.84
C THR A 251 45.18 -10.29 -11.94
N SER A 252 46.38 -10.21 -11.36
CA SER A 252 46.84 -9.15 -10.48
C SER A 252 48.13 -8.49 -10.97
N CYS A 253 48.34 -7.24 -10.54
CA CYS A 253 49.60 -6.53 -10.70
C CYS A 253 50.63 -7.04 -9.69
N THR A 254 51.85 -7.29 -10.17
CA THR A 254 53.01 -7.70 -9.37
C THR A 254 53.96 -6.51 -9.23
N GLU A 255 54.49 -6.30 -8.03
CA GLU A 255 55.46 -5.25 -7.78
C GLU A 255 56.78 -5.53 -8.52
N CYS A 256 57.37 -4.47 -9.09
CA CYS A 256 58.71 -4.54 -9.64
C CYS A 256 59.72 -4.45 -8.52
N THR A 257 60.15 -5.62 -8.06
CA THR A 257 61.13 -5.75 -6.98
C THR A 257 62.58 -5.59 -7.44
N TRP A 258 62.81 -5.27 -8.71
CA TRP A 258 64.13 -5.24 -9.34
C TRP A 258 64.66 -3.81 -9.48
N GLN A 259 65.93 -3.60 -9.14
CA GLN A 259 66.61 -2.32 -9.31
C GLN A 259 67.12 -2.19 -10.75
N CYS A 260 66.29 -1.67 -11.65
CA CYS A 260 66.72 -1.31 -12.99
C CYS A 260 67.74 -0.16 -12.95
N LEU A 261 68.53 0.02 -14.00
CA LEU A 261 69.55 1.08 -14.10
C LEU A 261 68.91 2.47 -13.88
N ASP A 262 69.62 3.37 -13.20
CA ASP A 262 69.24 4.76 -12.93
C ASP A 262 67.84 4.95 -12.30
N ASN A 263 67.37 3.97 -11.51
CA ASN A 263 66.02 3.94 -10.93
C ASN A 263 64.89 4.02 -11.97
N THR A 264 65.14 3.58 -13.20
CA THR A 264 64.10 3.48 -14.22
C THR A 264 63.03 2.45 -13.81
N VAL A 265 61.78 2.69 -14.21
CA VAL A 265 60.67 1.79 -13.91
C VAL A 265 60.65 0.65 -14.93
N CYS A 266 60.47 -0.57 -14.45
CA CYS A 266 60.26 -1.78 -15.26
C CYS A 266 59.12 -1.64 -16.29
N SER A 267 59.14 -2.49 -17.32
CA SER A 267 58.02 -2.67 -18.24
C SER A 267 56.74 -3.07 -17.51
N ASN A 268 55.65 -2.31 -17.72
CA ASN A 268 54.35 -2.58 -17.09
C ASN A 268 53.65 -3.84 -17.62
N THR A 269 54.14 -4.46 -18.70
CA THR A 269 53.58 -5.69 -19.30
C THR A 269 54.41 -6.93 -19.00
N THR A 270 55.73 -6.81 -18.94
CA THR A 270 56.64 -7.96 -18.78
C THR A 270 57.36 -7.99 -17.43
N GLY A 271 57.50 -6.83 -16.79
CA GLY A 271 58.27 -6.63 -15.56
C GLY A 271 59.78 -6.50 -15.80
N ASP A 272 60.20 -6.40 -17.06
CA ASP A 272 61.60 -6.39 -17.46
C ASP A 272 62.18 -4.97 -17.41
N CYS A 273 63.48 -4.89 -17.11
CA CYS A 273 64.24 -3.66 -17.14
C CYS A 273 64.76 -3.40 -18.55
N ALA A 274 64.76 -2.12 -18.97
CA ALA A 274 65.42 -1.74 -20.23
C ALA A 274 66.94 -1.91 -20.14
N ASP A 275 67.52 -1.56 -18.99
CA ASP A 275 68.95 -1.69 -18.69
C ASP A 275 69.19 -2.08 -17.23
N CYS A 276 70.33 -2.73 -16.99
CA CYS A 276 70.75 -3.20 -15.66
C CYS A 276 71.91 -2.38 -15.08
N PRO A 277 71.95 -2.19 -13.74
CA PRO A 277 73.10 -1.61 -13.07
C PRO A 277 74.40 -2.38 -13.37
N PRO A 278 75.57 -1.72 -13.29
CA PRO A 278 76.85 -2.38 -13.47
C PRO A 278 76.98 -3.64 -12.59
N GLY A 279 77.43 -4.75 -13.19
CA GLY A 279 77.57 -6.03 -12.49
C GLY A 279 76.29 -6.87 -12.41
N LYS A 280 75.17 -6.42 -13.01
CA LYS A 280 73.94 -7.20 -13.16
C LYS A 280 73.62 -7.47 -14.63
N MET A 281 72.97 -8.60 -14.92
CA MET A 281 72.52 -8.97 -16.26
C MET A 281 71.17 -9.71 -16.23
N GLY A 282 70.60 -9.94 -17.43
CA GLY A 282 69.31 -10.58 -17.66
C GLY A 282 68.13 -9.61 -17.57
N ASP A 283 66.98 -10.01 -18.10
CA ASP A 283 65.80 -9.14 -18.30
C ASP A 283 65.26 -8.49 -17.02
N ARG A 284 65.61 -9.02 -15.84
CA ARG A 284 65.20 -8.52 -14.52
C ARG A 284 66.36 -8.12 -13.62
N CYS A 285 67.57 -8.01 -14.17
CA CYS A 285 68.77 -7.55 -13.46
C CYS A 285 69.09 -8.35 -12.18
N GLN A 286 68.71 -9.62 -12.14
CA GLN A 286 68.92 -10.48 -10.97
C GLN A 286 70.24 -11.25 -11.05
N GLN A 287 70.74 -11.52 -12.25
CA GLN A 287 71.91 -12.35 -12.47
C GLN A 287 73.18 -11.50 -12.27
N GLY A 288 74.20 -12.05 -11.63
CA GLY A 288 75.51 -11.41 -11.53
C GLY A 288 76.19 -11.43 -12.90
N SER A 289 76.80 -10.31 -13.29
CA SER A 289 77.67 -10.30 -14.46
C SER A 289 78.91 -11.15 -14.18
N CYS A 290 79.13 -12.22 -14.95
CA CYS A 290 80.40 -12.92 -14.95
C CYS A 290 81.43 -12.00 -15.60
N ILE A 291 82.11 -11.19 -14.78
CA ILE A 291 83.36 -10.57 -15.18
C ILE A 291 84.36 -11.74 -15.23
N ILE A 292 84.65 -12.23 -16.43
CA ILE A 292 85.85 -13.04 -16.65
C ILE A 292 86.98 -12.02 -16.63
N ASP A 293 87.62 -11.87 -15.47
CA ASP A 293 88.92 -11.21 -15.40
C ASP A 293 89.89 -12.05 -16.26
N ILE A 294 90.35 -11.46 -17.36
CA ILE A 294 91.30 -12.03 -18.33
C ILE A 294 92.72 -11.92 -17.76
#